data_AF-A0A087S428-F1
#
_entry.id   AF-A0A087S428-F1
#
_cell.length_a   1.000
_cell.length_b   1.000
_cell.length_c   1.000
_cell.angle_alpha   90.00
_cell.angle_beta   90.00
_cell.angle_gamma   90.00
#
_symmetry.space_group_name_H-M   'P 1'
#
loop_
_entity.id
_entity.type
_entity.pdbx_description
1 polymer ?
#
loop_
_entity_poly.entity_id
_entity_poly.type
_entity_poly.pdbx_seq_one_letter_code
_entity_poly.pdbx_strand_id
1 'polypeptide(L)' 'MAKVIGIDLGTSNSAAAVMMGGKPTIIPAGCFF' A
#
# COMPACT_ATOMS: atom_id res chain seq x y z
N MET A 1 8.04 7.39 15.90
CA MET A 1 8.02 7.69 14.45
C MET A 1 7.06 6.72 13.79
N ALA A 2 5.85 7.15 13.45
CA ALA A 2 4.88 6.29 12.79
C ALA A 2 5.21 6.23 11.29
N LYS A 3 5.37 5.02 10.75
CA LYS A 3 5.42 4.81 9.29
C LYS A 3 3.98 4.84 8.78
N VAL A 4 3.69 5.70 7.80
CA VAL A 4 2.34 5.83 7.22
C VAL A 4 2.23 4.91 6.01
N ILE A 5 1.16 4.13 5.96
CA ILE A 5 0.78 3.24 4.86
C ILE A 5 -0.62 3.64 4.39
N GLY A 6 -0.79 3.82 3.09
CA GLY A 6 -2.11 3.91 2.46
C GLY A 6 -2.57 2.52 2.05
N ILE A 7 -3.82 2.18 2.36
CA ILE A 7 -4.44 0.91 1.98
C ILE A 7 -5.75 1.22 1.25
N ASP A 8 -5.91 0.61 0.08
CA ASP A 8 -7.16 0.58 -0.67
C ASP A 8 -7.72 -0.84 -0.63
N LEU A 9 -8.92 -1.00 -0.09
CA LEU A 9 -9.54 -2.29 0.16
C LEU A 9 -10.72 -2.49 -0.80
N GLY A 10 -10.59 -3.50 -1.67
CA GLY A 10 -11.69 -4.08 -2.44
C GLY A 10 -11.90 -5.53 -2.07
N THR A 11 -12.96 -6.15 -2.57
CA THR A 11 -13.28 -7.58 -2.36
C THR A 11 -12.53 -8.52 -3.30
N SER A 12 -12.00 -8.00 -4.42
CA SER A 12 -11.28 -8.78 -5.44
C SER A 12 -9.82 -8.37 -5.59
N ASN A 13 -9.48 -7.17 -5.12
CA ASN A 13 -8.13 -6.67 -5.15
C ASN A 13 -7.97 -5.64 -4.04
N SER A 14 -6.79 -5.64 -3.46
CA SER A 14 -6.36 -4.60 -2.54
C SER A 14 -5.02 -4.04 -2.99
N ALA A 15 -4.77 -2.77 -2.65
CA ALA A 15 -3.52 -2.09 -2.95
C ALA A 15 -2.97 -1.45 -1.68
N ALA A 16 -1.64 -1.42 -1.57
CA ALA A 16 -0.97 -0.73 -0.48
C ALA A 16 0.22 0.09 -1.01
N ALA A 17 0.46 1.23 -0.38
CA ALA A 17 1.58 2.10 -0.68
C ALA A 17 2.21 2.67 0.60
N VAL A 18 3.52 2.85 0.58
CA VAL A 18 4.26 3.47 1.67
C VAL A 18 4.78 4.83 1.22
N MET A 19 4.85 5.79 2.15
CA MET A 19 5.51 7.07 1.88
C MET A 19 7.01 6.93 2.13
N MET A 20 7.81 6.91 1.05
CA MET A 20 9.26 6.85 1.08
C MET A 20 9.85 8.13 0.46
N GLY A 21 10.64 8.87 1.22
CA GLY A 21 11.28 10.10 0.71
C GLY A 21 10.29 11.15 0.18
N GLY A 22 9.08 11.20 0.77
CA GLY A 22 8.02 12.11 0.33
C GLY A 22 7.25 11.64 -0.91
N LYS A 23 7.53 10.45 -1.45
CA LYS A 23 6.83 9.88 -2.60
C LYS A 23 6.11 8.58 -2.22
N PRO A 24 4.90 8.35 -2.76
CA PRO A 24 4.24 7.05 -2.61
C PRO A 24 5.02 6.00 -3.41
N THR A 25 5.30 4.86 -2.78
CA THR A 25 5.89 3.67 -3.42
C THR A 25 4.91 2.52 -3.27
N ILE A 26 4.50 1.93 -4.39
CA ILE A 26 3.58 0.79 -4.41
C ILE A 26 4.26 -0.42 -3.78
N ILE A 27 3.55 -1.10 -2.88
CA ILE A 27 3.94 -2.41 -2.37
C ILE A 27 3.47 -3.43 -3.42
N PRO A 28 4.38 -4.19 -4.06
CA PRO A 28 3.99 -5.25 -4.98
C PRO A 28 3.16 -6.30 -4.23
N ALA A 29 1.92 -6.50 -4.65
CA ALA A 29 1.04 -7.51 -4.09
C ALA A 29 1.13 -8.80 -4.92
N GLY A 30 1.50 -9.91 -4.30
CA GLY A 30 1.51 -11.23 -4.95
C GLY A 30 0.16 -11.96 -4.88
N CYS A 31 -0.63 -11.68 -3.84
CA CYS A 31 -1.99 -12.17 -3.62
C CYS A 31 -2.48 -11.52 -2.30
N PHE A 32 -3.30 -10.48 -2.38
CA PHE A 32 -4.14 -10.06 -1.26
C PHE A 32 -5.54 -9.95 -1.84
N PHE A 33 -6.37 -10.96 -1.59
CA PHE A 33 -7.81 -10.90 -1.88
C PHE A 33 -8.44 -9.66 -1.26
#